data_AF-A0A7J9URR3-F1
#
_entry.id   AF-A0A7J9URR3-F1
#
_cell.length_a   1.000
_cell.length_b   1.000
_cell.length_c   1.000
_cell.angle_alpha   90.00
_cell.angle_beta   90.00
_cell.angle_gamma   90.00
#
_symmetry.space_group_name_H-M   'P 1'
#
loop_
_entity.id
_entity.type
_entity.pdbx_description
1 polymer ?
#
loop_
_entity_poly.entity_id
_entity_poly.type
_entity_poly.pdbx_seq_one_letter_code
_entity_poly.pdbx_strand_id
1 'polypeptide(L)'
;MSLQTRYDFTLPRGYVDAQGAVHREGTMRLATARDELEPLRDPTIDGPDDPRLTIVVLARVVERLGSLELVTTREIESLFAADLAFLQDFYGVINFGSQAEYEELLAAQRDAAAPVTTAVPAPAGPAAPPAPVVPESAPSAPMPQAPTMSPAAPPAAMAGAGPRLSRAAIEEIPSDGR
;
A
#
# COMPACT_ATOMS: atom_id res chain seq x y z
N MET A 1 17.54 -29.06 5.85
CA MET A 1 16.67 -27.86 5.87
C MET A 1 15.25 -28.32 5.61
N SER A 2 14.30 -27.93 6.46
CA SER A 2 12.87 -28.16 6.20
C SER A 2 12.35 -27.10 5.24
N LEU A 3 11.53 -27.50 4.26
CA LEU A 3 10.86 -26.58 3.35
C LEU A 3 9.77 -25.82 4.12
N GLN A 4 9.79 -24.49 4.09
CA GLN A 4 8.69 -23.67 4.58
C GLN A 4 7.58 -23.65 3.52
N THR A 5 6.39 -24.09 3.90
CA THR A 5 5.23 -24.18 2.99
C THR A 5 4.07 -23.30 3.43
N ARG A 6 4.21 -22.60 4.56
CA ARG A 6 3.21 -21.70 5.15
C ARG A 6 3.83 -20.37 5.48
N TYR A 7 3.09 -19.31 5.23
CA TYR A 7 3.52 -17.93 5.38
C TYR A 7 2.40 -17.14 6.04
N ASP A 8 2.76 -16.44 7.11
CA ASP A 8 1.82 -15.57 7.80
C ASP A 8 1.75 -14.21 7.11
N PHE A 9 0.56 -13.63 7.12
CA PHE A 9 0.29 -12.30 6.59
C PHE A 9 -0.61 -11.50 7.53
N THR A 10 -0.61 -10.19 7.36
CA THR A 10 -1.48 -9.24 8.05
C THR A 10 -2.11 -8.32 7.02
N LEU A 11 -3.44 -8.37 6.93
CA LEU A 11 -4.21 -7.50 6.04
C LEU A 11 -4.05 -6.01 6.45
N PRO A 12 -3.82 -5.11 5.48
CA PRO A 12 -3.76 -3.66 5.70
C PRO A 12 -4.98 -3.08 6.44
N ARG A 13 -6.21 -3.49 6.08
CA ARG A 13 -7.44 -3.05 6.75
C ARG A 13 -8.10 -4.18 7.55
N GLY A 14 -8.20 -5.36 6.95
CA GLY A 14 -8.79 -6.54 7.57
C GLY A 14 -10.19 -6.88 7.05
N TYR A 15 -10.56 -8.14 7.21
CA TYR A 15 -11.90 -8.63 6.94
C TYR A 15 -12.85 -8.32 8.12
N VAL A 16 -14.03 -7.77 7.83
CA VAL A 16 -15.07 -7.55 8.85
C VAL A 16 -16.13 -8.64 8.72
N ASP A 17 -16.30 -9.45 9.76
CA ASP A 17 -17.30 -10.52 9.76
C ASP A 17 -18.72 -9.99 10.02
N ALA A 18 -19.70 -10.90 9.97
CA ALA A 18 -21.11 -10.58 10.19
C ALA A 18 -21.41 -10.07 11.62
N GLN A 19 -20.51 -10.33 12.57
CA GLN A 19 -20.60 -9.91 13.97
C GLN A 19 -19.87 -8.58 14.21
N GLY A 20 -19.20 -8.03 13.19
CA GLY A 20 -18.43 -6.80 13.25
C GLY A 20 -17.02 -6.98 13.82
N ALA A 21 -16.54 -8.22 13.99
CA ALA A 21 -15.16 -8.46 14.38
C ALA A 21 -14.22 -8.29 13.18
N VAL A 22 -13.03 -7.73 13.43
CA VAL A 22 -12.03 -7.45 12.39
C VAL A 22 -10.93 -8.51 12.45
N HIS A 23 -10.74 -9.22 11.35
CA HIS A 23 -9.74 -10.26 11.17
C HIS A 23 -8.63 -9.76 10.25
N ARG A 24 -7.42 -9.61 10.78
CA ARG A 24 -6.27 -9.09 10.02
C ARG A 24 -5.17 -10.13 9.80
N GLU A 25 -4.85 -10.89 10.82
CA GLU A 25 -3.78 -11.88 10.78
C GLU A 25 -4.26 -13.16 10.09
N GLY A 26 -3.47 -13.73 9.20
CA GLY A 26 -3.82 -14.95 8.50
C GLY A 26 -2.59 -15.78 8.14
N THR A 27 -2.84 -17.00 7.66
CA THR A 27 -1.79 -17.88 7.14
C THR A 27 -2.19 -18.35 5.75
N MET A 28 -1.26 -18.25 4.81
CA MET A 28 -1.39 -18.79 3.46
C MET A 28 -0.36 -19.91 3.26
N ARG A 29 -0.77 -21.00 2.62
CA ARG A 29 0.15 -22.05 2.17
C ARG A 29 0.58 -21.83 0.72
N LEU A 30 1.70 -22.44 0.34
CA LEU A 30 2.05 -22.55 -1.08
C LEU A 30 0.91 -23.22 -1.86
N ALA A 31 0.66 -22.68 -3.04
CA ALA A 31 -0.29 -23.26 -3.98
C ALA A 31 0.28 -24.55 -4.55
N THR A 32 -0.61 -25.50 -4.78
CA THR A 32 -0.31 -26.69 -5.57
C THR A 32 -0.87 -26.50 -6.98
N ALA A 33 -0.36 -27.26 -7.95
CA ALA A 33 -0.95 -27.27 -9.30
C ALA A 33 -2.45 -27.60 -9.30
N ARG A 34 -2.93 -28.35 -8.30
CA ARG A 34 -4.37 -28.63 -8.14
C ARG A 34 -5.16 -27.38 -7.76
N ASP A 35 -4.60 -26.49 -6.96
CA ASP A 35 -5.29 -25.25 -6.56
C ASP A 35 -5.52 -24.33 -7.76
N GLU A 36 -4.57 -24.31 -8.70
CA GLU A 36 -4.65 -23.53 -9.94
C GLU A 36 -5.56 -24.14 -11.01
N LEU A 37 -5.47 -25.47 -11.19
CA LEU A 37 -6.12 -26.14 -12.33
C LEU A 37 -7.53 -26.63 -12.03
N GLU A 38 -7.86 -26.94 -10.78
CA GLU A 38 -9.20 -27.43 -10.43
C GLU A 38 -10.31 -26.40 -10.70
N PRO A 39 -10.15 -25.10 -10.37
CA PRO A 39 -11.21 -24.12 -10.62
C PRO A 39 -11.52 -23.92 -12.11
N LEU A 40 -10.54 -24.11 -13.00
CA LEU A 40 -10.73 -24.04 -14.46
C LEU A 40 -11.64 -25.16 -15.02
N ARG A 41 -12.00 -26.16 -14.20
CA ARG A 41 -12.98 -27.19 -14.57
C ARG A 41 -14.41 -26.76 -14.31
N ASP A 42 -14.62 -25.68 -13.54
CA ASP A 42 -15.94 -25.14 -13.26
C ASP A 42 -16.46 -24.39 -14.50
N PRO A 43 -17.67 -24.71 -15.02
CA PRO A 43 -18.23 -24.05 -16.19
C PRO A 43 -18.55 -22.56 -15.97
N THR A 44 -18.49 -22.06 -14.74
CA THR A 44 -18.67 -20.65 -14.39
C THR A 44 -17.40 -19.81 -14.47
N ILE A 45 -16.25 -20.43 -14.73
CA ILE A 45 -14.96 -19.77 -14.94
C ILE A 45 -14.66 -19.77 -16.43
N ASP A 46 -14.63 -18.59 -17.04
CA ASP A 46 -14.50 -18.45 -18.50
C ASP A 46 -13.09 -18.84 -19.00
N GLY A 47 -12.09 -18.84 -18.12
CA GLY A 47 -10.74 -19.25 -18.45
C GLY A 47 -9.68 -18.78 -17.43
N PRO A 48 -8.38 -18.86 -17.80
CA PRO A 48 -7.27 -18.45 -16.92
C PRO A 48 -7.23 -16.94 -16.63
N ASP A 49 -7.86 -16.12 -17.45
CA ASP A 49 -7.89 -14.66 -17.30
C ASP A 49 -9.14 -14.16 -16.53
N ASP A 50 -10.02 -15.06 -16.08
CA ASP A 50 -11.23 -14.70 -15.35
C ASP A 50 -10.88 -14.22 -13.92
N PRO A 51 -11.30 -13.02 -13.49
CA PRO A 51 -11.01 -12.53 -12.14
C PRO A 51 -11.59 -13.41 -11.02
N ARG A 52 -12.63 -14.22 -11.30
CA ARG A 52 -13.18 -15.18 -10.34
C ARG A 52 -12.21 -16.31 -10.04
N LEU A 53 -11.33 -16.68 -10.98
CA LEU A 53 -10.32 -17.72 -10.77
C LEU A 53 -9.42 -17.37 -9.58
N THR A 54 -8.89 -16.15 -9.55
CA THR A 54 -8.02 -15.66 -8.47
C THR A 54 -8.71 -15.76 -7.11
N ILE A 55 -10.00 -15.42 -7.03
CA ILE A 55 -10.77 -15.52 -5.78
C ILE A 55 -10.85 -16.97 -5.29
N VAL A 56 -11.13 -17.92 -6.20
CA VAL A 56 -11.22 -19.34 -5.86
C VAL A 56 -9.87 -19.90 -5.43
N VAL A 57 -8.79 -19.51 -6.12
CA VAL A 57 -7.41 -19.89 -5.75
C VAL A 57 -7.09 -19.37 -4.35
N LEU A 58 -7.30 -18.08 -4.08
CA LEU A 58 -7.04 -17.47 -2.77
C LEU A 58 -7.82 -18.17 -1.65
N ALA A 59 -9.10 -18.47 -1.86
CA ALA A 59 -9.92 -19.21 -0.88
C ALA A 59 -9.38 -20.62 -0.59
N ARG A 60 -8.66 -21.26 -1.51
CA ARG A 60 -8.07 -22.60 -1.31
C ARG A 60 -6.74 -22.59 -0.57
N VAL A 61 -5.99 -21.49 -0.66
CA VAL A 61 -4.62 -21.39 -0.13
C VAL A 61 -4.54 -20.61 1.17
N VAL A 62 -5.52 -19.76 1.48
CA VAL A 62 -5.64 -19.12 2.80
C VAL A 62 -6.19 -20.16 3.78
N GLU A 63 -5.35 -20.65 4.68
CA GLU A 63 -5.72 -21.67 5.67
C GLU A 63 -6.43 -21.06 6.90
N ARG A 64 -6.13 -19.79 7.22
CA ARG A 64 -6.73 -19.10 8.38
C ARG A 64 -6.79 -17.59 8.14
N LEU A 65 -7.85 -16.96 8.65
CA LEU A 65 -7.97 -15.51 8.75
C LEU A 65 -8.62 -15.11 10.08
N GLY A 66 -7.82 -14.57 11.00
CA GLY A 66 -8.20 -14.28 12.37
C GLY A 66 -8.68 -15.55 13.08
N SER A 67 -9.93 -15.54 13.53
CA SER A 67 -10.56 -16.72 14.15
C SER A 67 -11.23 -17.68 13.14
N LEU A 68 -11.16 -17.39 11.84
CA LEU A 68 -11.75 -18.23 10.79
C LEU A 68 -10.75 -19.30 10.37
N GLU A 69 -11.04 -20.55 10.70
CA GLU A 69 -10.25 -21.73 10.28
C GLU A 69 -10.63 -22.24 8.87
N LEU A 70 -11.73 -21.74 8.31
CA LEU A 70 -12.17 -22.02 6.96
C LEU A 70 -12.47 -20.70 6.27
N VAL A 71 -11.62 -20.36 5.30
CA VAL A 71 -11.82 -19.19 4.45
C VAL A 71 -12.45 -19.67 3.14
N THR A 72 -13.63 -19.16 2.80
CA THR A 72 -14.32 -19.49 1.55
C THR A 72 -14.23 -18.32 0.57
N THR A 73 -14.71 -18.53 -0.65
CA THR A 73 -14.80 -17.46 -1.65
C THR A 73 -15.59 -16.28 -1.14
N ARG A 74 -16.60 -16.50 -0.28
CA ARG A 74 -17.42 -15.44 0.31
C ARG A 74 -16.57 -14.45 1.12
N GLU A 75 -15.68 -14.96 1.97
CA GLU A 75 -14.83 -14.09 2.80
C GLU A 75 -13.85 -13.32 1.93
N ILE A 76 -13.24 -13.96 0.92
CA ILE A 76 -12.33 -13.30 -0.03
C ILE A 76 -13.04 -12.22 -0.85
N GLU A 77 -14.25 -12.49 -1.36
CA GLU A 77 -15.09 -11.51 -2.09
C GLU A 77 -15.53 -10.33 -1.20
N SER A 78 -15.57 -10.54 0.11
CA SER A 78 -15.99 -9.53 1.08
C SER A 78 -14.84 -8.68 1.63
N LEU A 79 -13.61 -8.91 1.16
CA LEU A 79 -12.45 -8.09 1.52
C LEU A 79 -12.56 -6.69 0.93
N PHE A 80 -11.95 -5.70 1.60
CA PHE A 80 -11.70 -4.42 0.97
C PHE A 80 -10.77 -4.60 -0.24
N ALA A 81 -10.95 -3.77 -1.28
CA ALA A 81 -10.13 -3.84 -2.49
C ALA A 81 -8.62 -3.79 -2.20
N ALA A 82 -8.19 -3.02 -1.21
CA ALA A 82 -6.79 -2.93 -0.78
C ALA A 82 -6.28 -4.26 -0.18
N ASP A 83 -7.11 -4.96 0.58
CA ASP A 83 -6.76 -6.24 1.19
C ASP A 83 -6.76 -7.37 0.15
N LEU A 84 -7.71 -7.34 -0.80
CA LEU A 84 -7.73 -8.29 -1.90
C LEU A 84 -6.47 -8.13 -2.78
N ALA A 85 -6.11 -6.90 -3.15
CA ALA A 85 -4.87 -6.63 -3.90
C ALA A 85 -3.64 -7.12 -3.13
N PHE A 86 -3.58 -6.84 -1.82
CA PHE A 86 -2.51 -7.34 -0.97
C PHE A 86 -2.40 -8.87 -0.99
N LEU A 87 -3.53 -9.61 -0.90
CA LEU A 87 -3.50 -11.07 -0.98
C LEU A 87 -3.06 -11.60 -2.34
N GLN A 88 -3.42 -10.91 -3.42
CA GLN A 88 -2.96 -11.25 -4.78
C GLN A 88 -1.44 -11.07 -4.92
N ASP A 89 -0.91 -9.95 -4.42
CA ASP A 89 0.53 -9.69 -4.41
C ASP A 89 1.26 -10.71 -3.52
N PHE A 90 0.75 -10.97 -2.32
CA PHE A 90 1.30 -11.94 -1.38
C PHE A 90 1.38 -13.33 -2.01
N TYR A 91 0.28 -13.77 -2.63
CA TYR A 91 0.20 -15.04 -3.35
C TYR A 91 1.25 -15.12 -4.46
N GLY A 92 1.40 -14.06 -5.26
CA GLY A 92 2.39 -14.02 -6.33
C GLY A 92 3.81 -14.14 -5.81
N VAL A 93 4.15 -13.40 -4.76
CA VAL A 93 5.49 -13.38 -4.17
C VAL A 93 5.86 -14.73 -3.56
N ILE A 94 4.98 -15.37 -2.79
CA ILE A 94 5.34 -16.65 -2.13
C ILE A 94 5.44 -17.82 -3.12
N ASN A 95 4.72 -17.79 -4.24
CA ASN A 95 4.69 -18.90 -5.20
C ASN A 95 5.67 -18.72 -6.36
N PHE A 96 5.92 -17.48 -6.79
CA PHE A 96 6.71 -17.17 -7.99
C PHE A 96 7.81 -16.14 -7.77
N GLY A 97 7.80 -15.46 -6.62
CA GLY A 97 8.80 -14.45 -6.27
C GLY A 97 10.11 -15.02 -5.75
N SER A 98 11.07 -14.13 -5.62
CA SER A 98 12.37 -14.35 -4.99
C SER A 98 12.32 -14.08 -3.48
N GLN A 99 13.35 -14.55 -2.78
CA GLN A 99 13.53 -14.28 -1.36
C GLN A 99 13.56 -12.76 -1.04
N ALA A 100 14.15 -11.95 -1.92
CA ALA A 100 14.24 -10.50 -1.72
C ALA A 100 12.86 -9.83 -1.80
N GLU A 101 12.03 -10.24 -2.76
CA GLU A 101 10.65 -9.72 -2.89
C GLU A 101 9.79 -10.13 -1.68
N TYR A 102 9.99 -11.34 -1.16
CA TYR A 102 9.33 -11.78 0.07
C TYR A 102 9.76 -10.94 1.30
N GLU A 103 11.05 -10.63 1.42
CA GLU A 103 11.57 -9.79 2.50
C GLU A 103 11.06 -8.34 2.42
N GLU A 104 10.97 -7.78 1.21
CA GLU A 104 10.38 -6.46 0.98
C GLU A 104 8.90 -6.42 1.33
N LEU A 105 8.15 -7.46 0.93
CA LEU A 105 6.74 -7.59 1.28
C LEU A 105 6.54 -7.70 2.80
N LEU A 106 7.39 -8.46 3.50
CA LEU A 106 7.39 -8.53 4.97
C LEU A 106 7.68 -7.16 5.61
N ALA A 107 8.60 -6.38 5.03
CA ALA A 107 8.88 -5.03 5.51
C ALA A 107 7.66 -4.12 5.35
N ALA A 108 7.01 -4.15 4.18
CA ALA A 108 5.79 -3.38 3.92
C ALA A 108 4.65 -3.75 4.88
N GLN A 109 4.52 -5.03 5.26
CA GLN A 109 3.55 -5.46 6.26
C GLN A 109 3.81 -4.85 7.65
N ARG A 110 5.06 -4.71 8.07
CA ARG A 110 5.39 -4.07 9.36
C ARG A 110 4.96 -2.62 9.38
N ASP A 111 5.12 -1.91 8.26
CA ASP A 111 4.72 -0.51 8.14
C ASP A 111 3.18 -0.37 8.06
N ALA A 112 2.50 -1.28 7.35
CA ALA A 112 1.03 -1.29 7.23
C ALA A 112 0.31 -1.75 8.52
N ALA A 113 1.00 -2.49 9.39
CA ALA A 113 0.49 -2.84 10.72
C ALA A 113 0.39 -1.62 11.65
N ALA A 114 1.12 -0.53 11.36
CA ALA A 114 0.97 0.72 12.10
C ALA A 114 -0.44 1.31 11.85
N PRO A 115 -1.18 1.67 12.90
CA PRO A 115 -2.53 2.20 12.74
C PRO A 115 -2.49 3.47 11.90
N VAL A 116 -3.29 3.51 10.81
CA VAL A 116 -3.54 4.73 10.04
C VAL A 116 -4.31 5.68 10.94
N THR A 117 -3.57 6.46 11.74
CA THR A 117 -4.12 7.58 12.47
C THR A 117 -4.26 8.70 11.47
N THR A 118 -5.45 8.87 10.91
CA THR A 118 -5.87 10.21 10.50
C THR A 118 -5.89 11.04 11.76
N ALA A 119 -4.78 11.73 12.03
CA ALA A 119 -4.81 12.85 12.95
C ALA A 119 -5.85 13.82 12.38
N VAL A 120 -7.05 13.80 12.94
CA VAL A 120 -7.97 14.92 12.81
C VAL A 120 -7.19 16.10 13.36
N PRO A 121 -6.88 17.15 12.56
CA PRO A 121 -6.27 18.32 13.12
C PRO A 121 -7.25 18.82 14.18
N ALA A 122 -6.83 18.78 15.44
CA ALA A 122 -7.62 19.30 16.54
C ALA A 122 -8.08 20.71 16.15
N PRO A 123 -9.37 21.07 16.35
CA PRO A 123 -9.78 22.43 16.07
C PRO A 123 -8.89 23.34 16.90
N ALA A 124 -8.17 24.24 16.23
CA ALA A 124 -7.37 25.25 16.90
C ALA A 124 -8.33 26.03 17.81
N GLY A 125 -8.25 25.75 19.11
CA GLY A 125 -8.95 26.53 20.12
C GLY A 125 -8.57 28.01 19.96
N PRO A 126 -9.46 28.95 20.31
CA PRO A 126 -9.20 30.37 20.10
C PRO A 126 -7.90 30.75 20.81
N ALA A 127 -7.01 31.39 20.05
CA ALA A 127 -5.71 31.84 20.52
C ALA A 127 -5.85 32.60 21.85
N ALA A 128 -5.19 32.08 22.89
CA ALA A 128 -5.05 32.79 24.14
C ALA A 128 -4.33 34.14 23.89
N PRO A 129 -4.74 35.23 24.54
CA PRO A 129 -4.09 36.53 24.38
C PRO A 129 -2.65 36.48 24.90
N PRO A 130 -1.72 37.28 24.34
CA PRO A 130 -0.33 37.27 24.77
C PRO A 130 -0.22 37.78 26.21
N ALA A 131 0.57 37.09 27.03
CA ALA A 131 0.93 37.52 28.37
C ALA A 131 1.79 38.82 28.32
N PRO A 132 1.73 39.69 29.33
CA PRO A 132 2.46 40.94 29.32
C PRO A 132 3.96 40.70 29.50
N VAL A 133 4.76 41.28 28.61
CA VAL A 133 6.22 41.38 28.70
C VAL A 133 6.60 42.32 29.84
N VAL A 134 7.34 41.80 30.82
CA VAL A 134 8.04 42.59 31.85
C VAL A 134 9.36 43.12 31.26
N PRO A 135 9.68 44.43 31.42
CA PRO A 135 10.90 44.99 30.86
C PRO A 135 12.11 44.66 31.72
N GLU A 136 13.15 44.09 31.10
CA GLU A 136 14.47 43.87 31.68
C GLU A 136 15.28 45.17 31.65
N SER A 137 15.80 45.58 32.81
CA SER A 137 16.60 46.78 33.00
C SER A 137 18.00 46.64 32.39
N ALA A 138 18.40 47.64 31.60
CA ALA A 138 19.75 47.83 31.06
C ALA A 138 20.82 48.05 32.16
N PRO A 139 22.14 47.98 31.85
CA PRO A 139 22.78 49.21 31.37
C PRO A 139 24.01 49.06 30.42
N SER A 140 24.35 50.23 29.86
CA SER A 140 25.68 50.74 29.46
C SER A 140 26.28 50.36 28.09
N ALA A 141 26.20 51.35 27.17
CA ALA A 141 27.12 51.60 26.04
C ALA A 141 28.43 52.27 26.55
N PRO A 142 29.46 52.63 25.73
CA PRO A 142 29.49 52.67 24.25
C PRO A 142 30.85 52.27 23.58
N MET A 143 30.88 52.16 22.25
CA MET A 143 31.60 53.08 21.34
C MET A 143 31.43 52.64 19.87
N PRO A 144 31.51 53.58 18.90
CA PRO A 144 30.98 53.41 17.54
C PRO A 144 32.09 53.30 16.49
N GLN A 145 31.92 52.51 15.42
CA GLN A 145 32.55 52.80 14.11
C GLN A 145 31.67 52.37 12.92
N ALA A 146 31.15 53.41 12.26
CA ALA A 146 31.06 53.73 10.82
C ALA A 146 30.61 52.70 9.74
N PRO A 147 29.96 53.19 8.66
CA PRO A 147 28.98 52.45 7.86
C PRO A 147 29.59 51.87 6.57
N THR A 148 28.87 51.00 5.86
CA THR A 148 28.42 51.26 4.46
C THR A 148 27.68 50.09 3.79
N MET A 149 26.51 50.46 3.25
CA MET A 149 25.87 50.04 1.99
C MET A 149 25.28 48.63 1.78
N SER A 150 23.93 48.62 1.76
CA SER A 150 23.04 47.83 0.88
C SER A 150 23.20 48.30 -0.59
N PRO A 151 22.70 47.62 -1.67
CA PRO A 151 21.34 47.02 -1.70
C PRO A 151 21.10 45.80 -2.64
N ALA A 152 19.83 45.34 -2.60
CA ALA A 152 18.99 44.88 -3.71
C ALA A 152 19.05 43.41 -4.20
N ALA A 153 17.94 42.70 -3.96
CA ALA A 153 17.28 41.80 -4.93
C ALA A 153 16.26 42.63 -5.77
N PRO A 154 15.42 42.08 -6.68
CA PRO A 154 15.38 40.83 -7.48
C PRO A 154 15.22 41.23 -9.01
N PRO A 155 14.51 40.57 -9.97
CA PRO A 155 13.73 39.31 -9.98
C PRO A 155 13.86 38.41 -11.24
N ALA A 156 13.00 37.40 -11.25
CA ALA A 156 12.75 36.35 -12.23
C ALA A 156 12.41 36.78 -13.66
N ALA A 157 12.71 35.89 -14.61
CA ALA A 157 12.10 35.75 -15.94
C ALA A 157 12.15 34.25 -16.29
N MET A 158 11.01 33.55 -16.36
CA MET A 158 10.13 33.38 -17.53
C MET A 158 10.64 32.40 -18.60
N ALA A 159 9.88 31.31 -18.73
CA ALA A 159 9.39 30.71 -19.98
C ALA A 159 10.31 29.85 -20.88
N GLY A 160 9.73 28.73 -21.34
CA GLY A 160 10.21 27.87 -22.42
C GLY A 160 10.05 26.39 -22.04
N ALA A 161 8.88 25.74 -22.09
CA ALA A 161 8.05 25.41 -23.25
C ALA A 161 8.75 24.57 -24.35
N GLY A 162 8.66 23.24 -24.18
CA GLY A 162 8.53 22.27 -25.28
C GLY A 162 9.73 21.31 -25.49
N PRO A 163 9.56 20.18 -26.22
CA PRO A 163 8.33 19.56 -26.72
C PRO A 163 8.12 18.12 -26.22
N ARG A 164 6.88 17.66 -26.34
CA ARG A 164 6.46 16.26 -26.13
C ARG A 164 6.98 15.36 -27.25
N LEU A 165 7.54 14.22 -26.88
CA LEU A 165 7.80 13.11 -27.79
C LEU A 165 6.61 12.14 -27.76
N SER A 166 5.81 12.20 -28.82
CA SER A 166 4.82 11.18 -29.19
C SER A 166 5.32 10.43 -30.42
N ARG A 167 5.41 9.09 -30.35
CA ARG A 167 5.19 8.13 -31.45
C ARG A 167 5.39 6.71 -30.88
N ALA A 168 4.35 5.86 -30.89
CA ALA A 168 3.97 4.93 -31.98
C ALA A 168 4.84 3.65 -31.93
N ALA A 169 4.39 2.44 -32.27
CA ALA A 169 3.18 1.95 -32.90
C ALA A 169 2.97 0.50 -32.46
N ILE A 170 1.72 0.07 -32.59
CA ILE A 170 1.23 -1.30 -32.60
C ILE A 170 1.92 -2.12 -33.70
N GLU A 171 2.33 -3.36 -33.39
CA GLU A 171 2.63 -4.37 -34.39
C GLU A 171 1.80 -5.63 -34.05
N GLU A 172 0.80 -5.84 -34.89
CA GLU A 172 -0.17 -6.93 -34.90
C GLU A 172 0.42 -8.06 -35.74
N ILE A 173 0.59 -9.26 -35.17
CA ILE A 173 1.06 -10.44 -35.91
C ILE A 173 -0.18 -11.17 -36.47
N PRO A 174 -0.24 -11.49 -37.79
CA PRO A 174 -1.41 -12.11 -38.39
C PRO A 174 -1.55 -13.58 -38.00
N SER A 175 -2.81 -13.98 -37.75
CA SER A 175 -3.28 -15.36 -37.80
C SER A 175 -3.02 -15.97 -39.18
N ASP A 176 -2.38 -17.14 -39.22
CA ASP A 176 -2.38 -17.99 -40.40
C ASP A 176 -3.10 -19.30 -40.07
N GLY A 177 -4.10 -19.61 -40.88
CA GLY A 177 -5.06 -20.69 -40.65
C GLY A 177 -4.58 -22.04 -41.17
N ARG A 178 -5.11 -23.10 -40.57
CA ARG A 178 -5.67 -24.25 -41.30
C ARG A 178 -6.61 -25.05 -40.41
#